data_AF-A0A662AR31-F1
#
_entry.id   AF-A0A662AR31-F1
#
_cell.length_a   1.000
_cell.length_b   1.000
_cell.length_c   1.000
_cell.angle_alpha   90.00
_cell.angle_beta   90.00
_cell.angle_gamma   90.00
#
_symmetry.space_group_name_H-M   'P 1'
#
loop_
_entity.id
_entity.type
_entity.pdbx_description
1 polymer ?
#
loop_
_entity_poly.entity_id
_entity_poly.type
_entity_poly.pdbx_seq_one_letter_code
_entity_poly.pdbx_strand_id
1 'polypeptide(L)'
;MKYLKKIVRSIFLFFQIFLFSFIISAQKETTINLNRLDNSTIDPNNSLIEAEIIEILPAKKKRSQKLCNKFPCKAIVGINKVVGYGSSFPVIFDKGIEIKVFFAHSLEPSKKVLPNLKYDLPGLLIGDKFKAKIEGIEKMGGSIKYIVYYYEVL
;
A
#
# COMPACT_ATOMS: atom_id res chain seq x y z
N MET A 1 26.33 -41.93 -43.13
CA MET A 1 25.95 -41.70 -41.71
C MET A 1 26.67 -40.53 -41.00
N LYS A 2 27.51 -39.72 -41.66
CA LYS A 2 28.16 -38.53 -41.04
C LYS A 2 27.33 -37.24 -41.16
N TYR A 3 26.47 -37.12 -42.16
CA TYR A 3 25.63 -35.93 -42.42
C TYR A 3 24.51 -35.75 -41.38
N LEU A 4 23.88 -36.84 -40.93
CA LEU A 4 22.75 -36.80 -40.00
C LEU A 4 23.14 -36.23 -38.62
N LYS A 5 24.36 -36.53 -38.14
CA LYS A 5 24.89 -36.00 -36.87
C LYS A 5 25.09 -34.47 -36.90
N LYS A 6 25.33 -33.88 -38.07
CA LYS A 6 25.57 -32.44 -38.21
C LYS A 6 24.26 -31.64 -38.12
N ILE A 7 23.17 -32.20 -38.65
CA ILE A 7 21.83 -31.59 -38.65
C ILE A 7 21.22 -31.61 -37.24
N VAL A 8 21.33 -32.72 -36.51
CA VAL A 8 20.80 -32.83 -35.13
C VAL A 8 21.51 -31.86 -34.17
N ARG A 9 22.82 -31.67 -34.35
CA ARG A 9 23.61 -30.74 -33.52
C ARG A 9 23.26 -29.27 -33.79
N SER A 10 22.84 -28.94 -35.01
CA SER A 10 22.43 -27.59 -35.40
C SER A 10 21.01 -27.25 -34.91
N ILE A 11 20.10 -28.22 -34.87
CA ILE A 11 18.74 -28.06 -34.33
C ILE A 11 18.77 -27.88 -32.80
N PHE A 12 19.66 -28.60 -32.11
CA PHE A 12 19.80 -28.49 -30.65
C PHE A 12 20.33 -27.12 -30.21
N LEU A 13 21.21 -26.49 -31.01
CA LEU A 13 21.71 -25.13 -30.75
C LEU A 13 20.65 -24.05 -30.95
N PHE A 14 19.77 -24.19 -31.96
CA PHE A 14 18.66 -23.25 -32.16
C PHE A 14 17.59 -23.33 -31.06
N PHE A 15 17.34 -24.52 -30.51
CA PHE A 15 16.36 -24.70 -29.43
C PHE A 15 16.83 -24.06 -28.10
N GLN A 16 18.13 -24.06 -27.81
CA GLN A 16 18.70 -23.37 -26.65
C GLN A 16 18.54 -21.85 -26.73
N ILE A 17 18.64 -21.26 -27.93
CA ILE A 17 18.51 -19.81 -28.14
C ILE A 17 17.04 -19.37 -27.99
N PHE A 18 16.09 -20.21 -28.40
CA PHE A 18 14.65 -19.92 -28.29
C PHE A 18 14.12 -20.07 -26.85
N LEU A 19 14.71 -20.95 -26.03
CA LEU A 19 14.38 -21.08 -24.61
C LEU A 19 14.90 -19.91 -23.77
N PHE A 20 16.01 -19.27 -24.16
CA PHE A 20 16.53 -18.09 -23.44
C PHE A 20 15.74 -16.80 -23.70
N SER A 21 14.97 -16.72 -24.80
CA SER A 21 14.24 -15.50 -25.16
C SER A 21 12.91 -15.33 -24.40
N PHE A 22 12.37 -16.40 -23.80
CA PHE A 22 11.10 -16.34 -23.07
C PHE A 22 11.22 -15.86 -21.61
N ILE A 23 12.43 -15.79 -21.05
CA ILE A 23 12.61 -15.40 -19.63
C ILE A 23 12.59 -13.87 -19.44
N ILE A 24 12.78 -13.07 -20.51
CA ILE A 24 13.01 -11.62 -20.38
C ILE A 24 11.71 -10.79 -20.37
N SER A 25 10.54 -11.37 -20.63
CA SER A 25 9.28 -10.59 -20.69
C SER A 25 8.54 -10.41 -19.36
N ALA A 26 9.09 -10.85 -18.22
CA ALA A 26 8.36 -10.93 -16.96
C ALA A 26 8.67 -9.83 -15.91
N GLN A 27 9.33 -8.72 -16.27
CA GLN A 27 9.53 -7.61 -15.33
C GLN A 27 9.38 -6.25 -16.01
N LYS A 28 8.14 -5.84 -16.22
CA LYS A 28 7.78 -4.43 -16.25
C LYS A 28 6.77 -4.16 -15.15
N GLU A 29 7.17 -4.49 -13.93
CA GLU A 29 6.40 -4.13 -12.74
C GLU A 29 6.68 -2.65 -12.45
N THR A 30 5.63 -1.85 -12.59
CA THR A 30 5.69 -0.39 -12.55
C THR A 30 6.09 0.08 -11.16
N THR A 31 7.39 0.29 -10.94
CA THR A 31 7.94 0.99 -9.77
C THR A 31 7.55 2.47 -9.83
N ILE A 32 6.32 2.81 -9.42
CA ILE A 32 5.94 4.21 -9.17
C ILE A 32 6.40 4.59 -7.76
N ASN A 33 7.60 5.17 -7.70
CA ASN A 33 8.19 6.01 -6.64
C ASN A 33 7.56 5.96 -5.24
N LEU A 34 8.17 5.14 -4.36
CA LEU A 34 8.03 5.17 -2.89
C LEU A 34 8.49 6.50 -2.25
N ASN A 35 8.96 7.48 -3.02
CA ASN A 35 9.33 8.83 -2.56
C ASN A 35 8.20 9.62 -1.87
N ARG A 36 6.94 9.12 -1.81
CA ARG A 36 5.85 9.80 -1.09
C ARG A 36 5.93 9.68 0.43
N LEU A 37 6.60 8.64 0.94
CA LEU A 37 6.87 8.44 2.36
C LEU A 37 8.30 8.83 2.75
N ASP A 38 8.97 9.60 1.87
CA ASP A 38 10.23 10.23 2.18
C ASP A 38 10.04 11.23 3.34
N ASN A 39 11.02 11.25 4.23
CA ASN A 39 11.05 12.08 5.42
C ASN A 39 11.40 13.55 5.09
N SER A 40 11.78 13.86 3.85
CA SER A 40 12.31 15.18 3.46
C SER A 40 11.30 16.32 3.59
N THR A 41 9.99 16.04 3.51
CA THR A 41 8.91 17.03 3.72
C THR A 41 7.61 16.36 4.14
N ILE A 42 7.09 16.74 5.32
CA ILE A 42 5.78 16.35 5.83
C ILE A 42 4.82 17.51 5.62
N ASP A 43 3.71 17.27 4.91
CA ASP A 43 2.72 18.30 4.61
C ASP A 43 2.13 18.90 5.90
N PRO A 44 1.74 20.19 5.93
CA PRO A 44 1.40 20.89 7.16
C PRO A 44 0.40 20.15 8.05
N ASN A 45 -0.67 19.62 7.49
CA ASN A 45 -1.73 18.90 8.22
C ASN A 45 -1.52 17.39 8.31
N ASN A 46 -0.29 16.91 8.08
CA ASN A 46 0.06 15.49 8.13
C ASN A 46 1.08 15.19 9.23
N SER A 47 1.12 13.93 9.66
CA SER A 47 2.22 13.36 10.46
C SER A 47 2.73 12.10 9.76
N LEU A 48 4.04 11.85 9.81
CA LEU A 48 4.63 10.61 9.32
C LEU A 48 4.78 9.64 10.48
N ILE A 49 4.13 8.49 10.38
CA ILE A 49 4.05 7.51 11.47
C ILE A 49 4.47 6.11 11.01
N GLU A 50 4.92 5.30 11.95
CA GLU A 50 4.95 3.85 11.88
C GLU A 50 3.89 3.34 12.88
N ALA A 51 2.97 2.51 12.42
CA ALA A 51 1.81 2.06 13.20
C ALA A 51 1.50 0.58 12.93
N GLU A 52 0.65 0.01 13.78
CA GLU A 52 0.18 -1.37 13.68
C GLU A 52 -1.35 -1.42 13.63
N ILE A 53 -1.91 -2.30 12.81
CA ILE A 53 -3.36 -2.54 12.79
C ILE A 53 -3.75 -3.38 14.01
N ILE A 54 -4.47 -2.77 14.95
CA ILE A 54 -4.97 -3.46 16.16
C ILE A 54 -6.32 -4.11 15.87
N GLU A 55 -7.21 -3.41 15.17
CA GLU A 55 -8.55 -3.89 14.85
C GLU A 55 -9.01 -3.37 13.49
N ILE A 56 -9.60 -4.23 12.66
CA ILE A 56 -10.27 -3.80 11.42
C ILE A 56 -11.77 -3.66 11.69
N LEU A 57 -12.27 -2.44 11.55
CA LEU A 57 -13.68 -2.14 11.77
C LEU A 57 -14.50 -2.53 10.53
N PRO A 58 -15.66 -3.18 10.71
CA PRO A 58 -16.45 -3.68 9.60
C PRO A 58 -16.98 -2.55 8.71
N ALA A 59 -17.15 -2.87 7.42
CA ALA A 59 -17.79 -1.98 6.47
C ALA A 59 -19.23 -1.67 6.93
N LYS A 60 -19.59 -0.38 7.03
CA LYS A 60 -20.97 -0.01 7.32
C LYS A 60 -21.78 -0.19 6.05
N LYS A 61 -22.47 -1.33 5.92
CA LYS A 61 -23.37 -1.60 4.81
C LYS A 61 -24.40 -0.47 4.71
N LYS A 62 -24.30 0.31 3.64
CA LYS A 62 -25.27 1.34 3.24
C LYS A 62 -25.70 1.04 1.81
N ARG A 63 -26.88 1.53 1.39
CA ARG A 63 -27.38 1.37 0.01
C ARG A 63 -26.45 1.94 -1.06
N SER A 64 -25.51 2.81 -0.69
CA SER A 64 -24.55 3.42 -1.62
C SER A 64 -23.49 2.40 -2.09
N GLN A 65 -23.14 2.43 -3.36
CA GLN A 65 -22.12 1.56 -3.97
C GLN A 65 -20.66 1.98 -3.68
N LYS A 66 -20.43 2.95 -2.78
CA LYS A 66 -19.09 3.40 -2.42
C LYS A 66 -18.25 2.25 -1.86
N LEU A 67 -16.96 2.24 -2.19
CA LEU A 67 -15.98 1.21 -1.82
C LEU A 67 -16.07 0.80 -0.33
N CYS A 68 -16.06 1.79 0.56
CA CYS A 68 -16.08 1.59 2.02
C CYS A 68 -17.40 1.10 2.61
N ASN A 69 -18.43 0.91 1.78
CA ASN A 69 -19.66 0.22 2.19
C ASN A 69 -19.60 -1.29 1.87
N LYS A 70 -18.69 -1.70 0.98
CA LYS A 70 -18.45 -3.08 0.57
C LYS A 70 -17.24 -3.69 1.29
N PHE A 71 -16.19 -2.88 1.47
CA PHE A 71 -14.92 -3.30 2.06
C PHE A 71 -14.58 -2.45 3.28
N PRO A 72 -13.83 -3.00 4.27
CA PRO A 72 -13.42 -2.25 5.44
C PRO A 72 -12.48 -1.11 5.05
N CYS A 73 -12.73 0.09 5.56
CA CYS A 73 -11.88 1.29 5.36
C CYS A 73 -11.54 1.97 6.69
N LYS A 74 -11.83 1.31 7.81
CA LYS A 74 -11.60 1.87 9.14
C LYS A 74 -10.90 0.84 9.98
N ALA A 75 -9.92 1.29 10.76
CA ALA A 75 -9.23 0.46 11.72
C ALA A 75 -8.97 1.25 13.00
N ILE A 76 -8.76 0.53 14.09
CA ILE A 76 -8.02 1.02 15.24
C ILE A 76 -6.56 0.68 14.98
N VAL A 77 -5.69 1.69 15.07
CA VAL A 77 -4.25 1.53 14.85
C VAL A 77 -3.51 2.00 16.08
N GLY A 78 -2.46 1.27 16.46
CA GLY A 78 -1.54 1.64 17.52
C GLY A 78 -0.37 2.42 16.93
N ILE A 79 -0.09 3.61 17.46
CA ILE A 79 1.05 4.41 17.01
C ILE A 79 2.33 3.89 17.67
N ASN A 80 3.18 3.22 16.90
CA ASN A 80 4.44 2.66 17.39
C ASN A 80 5.52 3.73 17.48
N LYS A 81 5.57 4.61 16.48
CA LYS A 81 6.57 5.68 16.37
C LYS A 81 6.04 6.82 15.51
N VAL A 82 6.33 8.04 15.92
CA VAL A 82 6.16 9.22 15.07
C VAL A 82 7.51 9.62 14.52
N VAL A 83 7.62 9.66 13.19
CA VAL A 83 8.83 10.10 12.49
C VAL A 83 8.89 11.63 12.43
N GLY A 84 7.74 12.28 12.28
CA GLY A 84 7.65 13.74 12.34
C GLY A 84 6.24 14.29 12.18
N TYR A 85 6.11 15.60 12.35
CA TYR A 85 4.87 16.34 12.20
C TYR A 85 5.02 17.44 11.16
N GLY A 86 3.95 17.66 10.40
CA GLY A 86 3.75 18.89 9.66
C GLY A 86 3.46 20.05 10.61
N SER A 87 3.73 21.27 10.13
CA SER A 87 3.63 22.50 10.92
C SER A 87 2.23 22.84 11.46
N SER A 88 1.19 22.20 10.92
CA SER A 88 -0.22 22.46 11.21
C SER A 88 -0.98 21.18 11.58
N PHE A 89 -0.26 20.14 12.01
CA PHE A 89 -0.88 18.91 12.45
C PHE A 89 -1.53 19.15 13.84
N PRO A 90 -2.81 18.77 14.04
CA PRO A 90 -3.60 19.31 15.14
C PRO A 90 -3.25 18.74 16.53
N VAL A 91 -2.51 17.63 16.62
CA VAL A 91 -2.21 16.95 17.89
C VAL A 91 -0.83 16.32 17.92
N ILE A 92 -0.32 16.06 19.11
CA ILE A 92 0.87 15.24 19.32
C ILE A 92 0.41 13.86 19.79
N PHE A 93 0.91 12.80 19.15
CA PHE A 93 0.65 11.42 19.55
C PHE A 93 1.65 10.97 20.61
N ASP A 94 1.12 10.40 21.69
CA ASP A 94 1.90 9.59 22.61
C ASP A 94 2.21 8.22 22.01
N LYS A 95 3.35 7.64 22.40
CA LYS A 95 3.70 6.29 21.97
C LYS A 95 2.68 5.28 22.51
N GLY A 96 2.22 4.38 21.65
CA GLY A 96 1.26 3.33 22.00
C GLY A 96 -0.19 3.81 22.03
N ILE A 97 -0.47 5.08 21.68
CA ILE A 97 -1.85 5.54 21.58
C ILE A 97 -2.58 4.80 20.46
N GLU A 98 -3.81 4.39 20.75
CA GLU A 98 -4.70 3.81 19.77
C GLU A 98 -5.62 4.88 19.20
N ILE A 99 -5.62 5.00 17.87
CA ILE A 99 -6.48 5.96 17.17
C ILE A 99 -7.31 5.29 16.10
N LYS A 100 -8.51 5.82 15.88
CA LYS A 100 -9.39 5.37 14.81
C LYS A 100 -9.01 6.07 13.51
N VAL A 101 -8.54 5.30 12.54
CA VAL A 101 -8.09 5.81 11.24
C VAL A 101 -9.06 5.42 10.14
N PHE A 102 -9.24 6.33 9.19
CA PHE A 102 -9.95 6.06 7.94
C PHE A 102 -8.95 5.92 6.81
N PHE A 103 -8.93 4.76 6.15
CA PHE A 103 -8.13 4.56 4.95
C PHE A 103 -8.95 5.00 3.73
N ALA A 104 -8.40 5.92 2.94
CA ALA A 104 -9.07 6.47 1.76
C ALA A 104 -9.31 5.38 0.69
N HIS A 105 -8.38 4.43 0.61
CA HIS A 105 -8.54 3.16 -0.07
C HIS A 105 -8.90 2.11 0.99
N SER A 106 -9.71 1.11 0.64
CA SER A 106 -10.02 0.04 1.59
C SER A 106 -8.77 -0.64 2.14
N LEU A 107 -8.90 -1.32 3.26
CA LEU A 107 -7.88 -2.20 3.84
C LEU A 107 -7.69 -3.49 3.03
N GLU A 108 -8.57 -3.76 2.06
CA GLU A 108 -8.39 -4.84 1.09
C GLU A 108 -7.34 -4.49 0.02
N PRO A 109 -6.67 -5.51 -0.56
CA PRO A 109 -5.73 -5.31 -1.65
C PRO A 109 -6.34 -4.51 -2.80
N SER A 110 -5.66 -3.44 -3.22
CA SER A 110 -6.13 -2.54 -4.27
C SER A 110 -6.37 -3.25 -5.61
N LYS A 111 -5.49 -4.19 -5.99
CA LYS A 111 -5.66 -5.03 -7.19
C LYS A 111 -7.00 -5.79 -7.23
N LYS A 112 -7.57 -6.13 -6.08
CA LYS A 112 -8.85 -6.84 -5.95
C LYS A 112 -10.06 -5.91 -6.06
N VAL A 113 -9.96 -4.70 -5.50
CA VAL A 113 -11.13 -3.83 -5.24
C VAL A 113 -11.14 -2.54 -6.05
N LEU A 114 -9.98 -2.14 -6.57
CA LEU A 114 -9.72 -0.97 -7.41
C LEU A 114 -8.73 -1.35 -8.53
N PRO A 115 -9.09 -2.24 -9.48
CA PRO A 115 -8.15 -2.80 -10.46
C PRO A 115 -7.51 -1.76 -11.40
N ASN A 116 -8.14 -0.58 -11.53
CA ASN A 116 -7.63 0.52 -12.35
C ASN A 116 -6.77 1.52 -11.57
N LEU A 117 -6.47 1.24 -10.29
CA LEU A 117 -5.58 2.08 -9.49
C LEU A 117 -4.15 1.96 -10.03
N LYS A 118 -3.51 3.09 -10.31
CA LYS A 118 -2.17 3.12 -10.93
C LYS A 118 -1.04 2.64 -10.00
N TYR A 119 -1.31 2.57 -8.70
CA TYR A 119 -0.36 2.17 -7.67
C TYR A 119 -0.96 1.01 -6.88
N ASP A 120 -0.08 0.13 -6.42
CA ASP A 120 -0.48 -1.03 -5.63
C ASP A 120 -0.47 -0.68 -4.14
N LEU A 121 -1.61 -0.90 -3.48
CA LEU A 121 -1.73 -1.03 -2.04
C LEU A 121 -2.04 -2.51 -1.75
N PRO A 122 -1.15 -3.25 -1.06
CA PRO A 122 -1.26 -4.69 -0.90
C PRO A 122 -2.41 -5.14 0.01
N GLY A 123 -3.06 -4.19 0.72
CA GLY A 123 -3.99 -4.47 1.80
C GLY A 123 -3.27 -4.49 3.14
N LEU A 124 -4.04 -4.43 4.22
CA LEU A 124 -3.54 -4.54 5.60
C LEU A 124 -4.46 -5.45 6.40
N LEU A 125 -3.85 -6.33 7.18
CA LEU A 125 -4.47 -7.28 8.10
C LEU A 125 -4.20 -6.87 9.56
N ILE A 126 -4.90 -7.49 10.49
CA ILE A 126 -4.63 -7.31 11.93
C ILE A 126 -3.22 -7.80 12.25
N GLY A 127 -2.45 -6.99 12.99
CA GLY A 127 -1.05 -7.22 13.31
C GLY A 127 -0.05 -6.67 12.28
N ASP A 128 -0.51 -6.26 11.10
CA ASP A 128 0.39 -5.67 10.10
C ASP A 128 0.92 -4.32 10.59
N LYS A 129 2.22 -4.14 10.41
CA LYS A 129 2.90 -2.88 10.63
C LYS A 129 3.01 -2.12 9.32
N PHE A 130 2.85 -0.81 9.39
CA PHE A 130 2.90 0.04 8.21
C PHE A 130 3.47 1.41 8.54
N LYS A 131 4.08 2.03 7.52
CA LYS A 131 4.51 3.42 7.52
C LYS A 131 3.56 4.24 6.65
N ALA A 132 3.08 5.38 7.15
CA ALA A 132 2.15 6.24 6.42
C ALA A 132 2.24 7.71 6.82
N LYS A 133 1.88 8.59 5.88
CA LYS A 133 1.45 9.95 6.22
C LYS A 133 -0.01 9.91 6.64
N ILE A 134 -0.30 10.34 7.85
CA ILE A 134 -1.65 10.45 8.41
C ILE A 134 -2.08 11.92 8.39
N GLU A 135 -3.18 12.22 7.71
CA GLU A 135 -3.78 13.55 7.67
C GLU A 135 -4.69 13.73 8.87
N GLY A 136 -4.54 14.82 9.60
CA GLY A 136 -5.39 15.22 10.72
C GLY A 136 -6.34 16.32 10.31
N ILE A 137 -7.65 16.04 10.30
CA ILE A 137 -8.69 17.03 9.98
C ILE A 137 -9.57 17.26 11.21
N GLU A 138 -9.53 18.48 11.73
CA GLU A 138 -10.47 18.90 12.78
C GLU A 138 -11.90 18.94 12.24
N LYS A 139 -12.84 18.39 13.01
CA LYS A 139 -14.27 18.50 12.73
C LYS A 139 -14.90 19.53 13.64
N MET A 140 -16.04 20.07 13.20
CA MET A 140 -16.95 20.79 14.08
C MET A 140 -17.26 19.93 15.32
N GLY A 141 -17.06 20.50 16.51
CA GLY A 141 -17.16 19.80 17.78
C GLY A 141 -15.84 19.26 18.36
N GLY A 142 -14.69 19.65 17.79
CA GLY A 142 -13.36 19.41 18.39
C GLY A 142 -12.79 18.00 18.22
N SER A 143 -13.53 17.08 17.59
CA SER A 143 -12.99 15.75 17.26
C SER A 143 -12.10 15.79 16.02
N ILE A 144 -11.02 15.01 16.02
CA ILE A 144 -10.11 14.92 14.86
C ILE A 144 -10.44 13.66 14.06
N LYS A 145 -10.46 13.81 12.73
CA LYS A 145 -10.54 12.70 11.79
C LYS A 145 -9.17 12.45 11.22
N TYR A 146 -8.68 11.23 11.39
CA TYR A 146 -7.44 10.78 10.79
C TYR A 146 -7.68 10.05 9.47
N ILE A 147 -6.93 10.40 8.44
CA ILE A 147 -7.03 9.80 7.11
C ILE A 147 -5.68 9.33 6.63
N VAL A 148 -5.61 8.09 6.11
CA VAL A 148 -4.44 7.55 5.43
C VAL A 148 -4.78 7.34 3.96
N TYR A 149 -3.98 7.95 3.07
CA TYR A 149 -4.12 7.79 1.62
C TYR A 149 -3.17 6.76 1.04
N TYR A 150 -1.94 6.73 1.56
CA TYR A 150 -0.89 5.84 1.08
C TYR A 150 -0.16 5.29 2.30
N TYR A 151 0.27 4.04 2.17
CA TYR A 151 1.06 3.37 3.18
C TYR A 151 2.04 2.41 2.51
N GLU A 152 3.06 2.04 3.27
CA GLU A 152 4.02 0.99 2.97
C GLU A 152 3.95 -0.02 4.10
N VAL A 153 3.81 -1.30 3.79
CA VAL A 153 3.88 -2.38 4.78
C VAL A 153 5.34 -2.55 5.21
N LEU A 154 5.58 -2.68 6.51
CA LEU A 154 6.91 -2.79 7.11
C LEU A 154 7.30 -4.25 7.39
#